data_AF-A0A962CMH7-F1
#
_entry.id   AF-A0A962CMH7-F1
#
_cell.length_a   1.000
_cell.length_b   1.000
_cell.length_c   1.000
_cell.angle_alpha   90.00
_cell.angle_beta   90.00
_cell.angle_gamma   90.00
#
_symmetry.space_group_name_H-M   'P 1'
#
loop_
_entity.id
_entity.type
_entity.pdbx_description
1 polymer ?
#
loop_
_entity_poly.entity_id
_entity_poly.type
_entity_poly.pdbx_seq_one_letter_code
_entity_poly.pdbx_strand_id
1 'polypeptide(L)'
;GRAVESAEDLRTSRWYEDIRQQPKSNWGTPYLDSEGDDVLLPLSAPMRDPDGKFLGALSMDLALDFVAHNLLRTEDDDALILLDAEGKVLAAEDLLRSDTTAKRVKALAPFGDEALRAAFRDDEVGAVATRAFGRAEIIAFDHIDPLGWILVLVAPDPDGP
;
A
#
# COMPACT_ATOMS: atom_id res chain seq x y z
N GLY A 1 -0.61 25.19 -33.63
CA GLY A 1 -1.05 23.99 -32.89
C GLY A 1 0.08 23.57 -32.01
N ARG A 2 -0.13 23.55 -30.68
CA ARG A 2 0.88 23.05 -29.74
C ARG A 2 0.99 21.53 -29.91
N ALA A 3 2.23 21.06 -29.94
CA ALA A 3 2.60 19.68 -30.09
C ALA A 3 1.88 18.80 -29.05
N VAL A 4 1.39 17.66 -29.52
CA VAL A 4 1.08 16.51 -28.66
C VAL A 4 2.44 16.05 -28.12
N GLU A 5 2.71 16.32 -26.86
CA GLU A 5 3.84 15.73 -26.14
C GLU A 5 3.80 14.21 -26.32
N SER A 6 4.96 13.64 -26.59
CA SER A 6 5.15 12.23 -26.94
C SER A 6 4.51 11.31 -25.89
N ALA A 7 3.39 10.68 -26.23
CA ALA A 7 2.87 9.57 -25.44
C ALA A 7 3.91 8.44 -25.50
N GLU A 8 4.58 8.22 -24.37
CA GLU A 8 5.59 7.17 -24.20
C GLU A 8 4.94 5.81 -24.52
N ASP A 9 5.63 4.96 -25.28
CA ASP A 9 5.08 3.66 -25.66
C ASP A 9 5.02 2.75 -24.41
N LEU A 10 3.82 2.61 -23.84
CA LEU A 10 3.61 1.80 -22.63
C LEU A 10 4.08 0.34 -22.78
N ARG A 11 4.27 -0.16 -24.01
CA ARG A 11 4.76 -1.53 -24.26
C ARG A 11 6.23 -1.72 -23.91
N THR A 12 6.98 -0.63 -23.72
CA THR A 12 8.38 -0.67 -23.25
C THR A 12 8.49 -0.44 -21.74
N SER A 13 7.37 -0.29 -21.04
CA SER A 13 7.37 -0.14 -19.59
C SER A 13 7.68 -1.47 -18.90
N ARG A 14 8.34 -1.40 -17.74
CA ARG A 14 8.72 -2.59 -16.96
C ARG A 14 7.51 -3.46 -16.59
N TRP A 15 6.39 -2.86 -16.20
CA TRP A 15 5.18 -3.60 -15.83
C TRP A 15 4.64 -4.43 -17.01
N TYR A 16 4.70 -3.90 -18.23
CA TYR A 16 4.24 -4.58 -19.44
C TYR A 16 5.13 -5.76 -19.81
N GLU A 17 6.44 -5.62 -19.61
CA GLU A 17 7.40 -6.72 -19.79
C GLU A 17 7.21 -7.81 -18.72
N ASP A 18 7.02 -7.42 -17.47
CA ASP A 18 6.83 -8.33 -16.35
C ASP A 18 5.56 -9.18 -16.53
N ILE A 19 4.43 -8.57 -16.90
CA ILE A 19 3.16 -9.30 -17.09
C ILE A 19 3.19 -10.23 -18.30
N ARG A 20 4.00 -9.93 -19.32
CA ARG A 20 4.14 -10.77 -20.52
C ARG A 20 4.64 -12.18 -20.19
N GLN A 21 5.46 -12.30 -19.15
CA GLN A 21 6.02 -13.58 -18.69
C GLN A 21 5.13 -14.29 -17.68
N GLN A 22 4.11 -13.62 -17.14
CA GLN A 22 3.23 -14.17 -16.13
C GLN A 22 2.19 -15.12 -16.78
N PRO A 23 1.80 -16.19 -16.07
CA PRO A 23 0.76 -17.11 -16.54
C PRO A 23 -0.65 -16.63 -16.20
N LYS A 24 -0.81 -15.74 -15.22
CA LYS A 24 -2.10 -15.27 -14.67
C LYS A 24 -2.02 -13.80 -14.28
N SER A 25 -3.13 -13.26 -13.79
CA SER A 25 -3.16 -11.94 -13.17
C SER A 25 -2.22 -11.83 -11.98
N ASN A 26 -1.60 -10.68 -11.79
CA ASN A 26 -0.78 -10.38 -10.63
C ASN A 26 -1.08 -8.98 -10.07
N TRP A 27 -0.87 -8.84 -8.77
CA TRP A 27 -0.78 -7.53 -8.14
C TRP A 27 0.64 -7.01 -8.31
N GLY A 28 0.79 -5.75 -8.70
CA GLY A 28 2.08 -5.09 -8.76
C GLY A 28 2.42 -4.37 -7.46
N THR A 29 3.46 -3.53 -7.51
CA THR A 29 3.87 -2.73 -6.37
C THR A 29 3.03 -1.46 -6.29
N PRO A 30 2.52 -1.07 -5.11
CA PRO A 30 1.86 0.21 -4.91
C PRO A 30 2.73 1.40 -5.32
N TYR A 31 2.13 2.39 -5.96
CA TYR A 31 2.82 3.61 -6.40
C TYR A 31 1.91 4.83 -6.25
N LEU A 32 2.51 6.01 -6.24
CA LEU A 32 1.77 7.28 -6.27
C LEU A 32 1.32 7.59 -7.69
N ASP A 33 0.07 8.00 -7.86
CA ASP A 33 -0.45 8.47 -9.15
C ASP A 33 0.34 9.67 -9.71
N SER A 34 0.06 10.07 -10.95
CA SER A 34 0.83 11.13 -11.62
C SER A 34 0.74 12.48 -10.91
N GLU A 35 -0.38 12.75 -10.25
CA GLU A 35 -0.53 13.96 -9.45
C GLU A 35 0.19 13.79 -8.11
N GLY A 36 0.29 12.57 -7.56
CA GLY A 36 0.90 12.23 -6.29
C GLY A 36 -0.08 12.21 -5.13
N ASP A 37 -1.37 12.30 -5.41
CA ASP A 37 -2.40 12.41 -4.39
C ASP A 37 -2.90 11.06 -3.90
N ASP A 38 -2.79 10.01 -4.71
CA ASP A 38 -3.32 8.68 -4.38
C ASP A 38 -2.29 7.57 -4.53
N VAL A 39 -2.31 6.63 -3.58
CA VAL A 39 -1.57 5.37 -3.69
C VAL A 39 -2.44 4.40 -4.49
N LEU A 40 -1.92 3.98 -5.63
CA LEU A 40 -2.55 3.05 -6.56
C LEU A 40 -1.88 1.69 -6.45
N LEU A 41 -2.69 0.62 -6.45
CA LEU A 41 -2.24 -0.76 -6.58
C LEU A 41 -2.68 -1.30 -7.96
N PRO A 42 -1.74 -1.63 -8.86
CA PRO A 42 -2.10 -2.18 -10.15
C PRO A 42 -2.42 -3.68 -10.05
N LEU A 43 -3.50 -4.10 -10.70
CA LEU A 43 -3.83 -5.49 -11.02
C LEU A 43 -3.67 -5.68 -12.53
N SER A 44 -2.65 -6.42 -12.94
CA SER A 44 -2.36 -6.66 -14.35
C SER A 44 -2.64 -8.10 -14.73
N ALA A 45 -3.04 -8.35 -15.99
CA ALA A 45 -3.28 -9.67 -16.53
C ALA A 45 -2.77 -9.81 -17.99
N PRO A 46 -2.12 -10.92 -18.35
CA PRO A 46 -1.72 -11.17 -19.74
C PRO A 46 -2.93 -11.62 -20.55
N MET A 47 -3.10 -11.02 -21.73
CA MET A 47 -4.03 -11.50 -22.75
C MET A 47 -3.30 -12.44 -23.70
N ARG A 48 -3.85 -13.63 -23.89
CA ARG A 48 -3.29 -14.67 -24.76
C ARG A 48 -4.36 -15.19 -25.71
N ASP A 49 -3.94 -15.64 -26.89
CA ASP A 49 -4.82 -16.39 -27.80
C ASP A 49 -5.02 -17.85 -27.33
N PRO A 50 -5.89 -18.64 -27.99
CA PRO A 50 -6.09 -20.04 -27.64
C PRO A 50 -4.84 -20.93 -27.74
N ASP A 51 -3.85 -20.52 -28.53
CA ASP A 51 -2.57 -21.22 -28.69
C ASP A 51 -1.53 -20.79 -27.62
N GLY A 52 -1.92 -19.90 -26.69
CA GLY A 52 -1.09 -19.40 -25.60
C GLY A 52 -0.15 -18.25 -25.96
N LYS A 53 -0.23 -17.74 -27.20
CA LYS A 53 0.59 -16.61 -27.66
C LYS A 53 0.12 -15.32 -27.01
N PHE A 54 1.06 -14.54 -26.50
CA PHE A 54 0.79 -13.23 -25.90
C PHE A 54 0.28 -12.23 -26.95
N LEU A 55 -0.89 -11.66 -26.69
CA LEU A 55 -1.54 -10.63 -27.51
C LEU A 55 -1.39 -9.22 -26.92
N GLY A 56 -1.27 -9.11 -25.61
CA GLY A 56 -1.17 -7.84 -24.91
C GLY A 56 -1.39 -8.00 -23.41
N ALA A 57 -1.55 -6.88 -22.70
CA ALA A 57 -1.82 -6.86 -21.27
C ALA A 57 -3.01 -5.95 -20.97
N LEU A 58 -3.78 -6.31 -19.95
CA LEU A 58 -4.79 -5.46 -19.32
C LEU A 58 -4.27 -5.08 -17.93
N SER A 59 -4.44 -3.83 -17.53
CA SER A 59 -4.18 -3.39 -16.16
C SER A 59 -5.35 -2.55 -15.66
N MET A 60 -5.61 -2.65 -14.36
CA MET A 60 -6.56 -1.80 -13.64
C MET A 60 -5.90 -1.35 -12.34
N ASP A 61 -6.05 -0.07 -12.02
CA ASP A 61 -5.52 0.49 -10.78
C ASP A 61 -6.62 0.54 -9.71
N LEU A 62 -6.29 0.02 -8.53
CA LEU A 62 -7.11 0.16 -7.34
C LEU A 62 -6.56 1.31 -6.50
N ALA A 63 -7.37 2.34 -6.29
CA ALA A 63 -7.03 3.41 -5.35
C ALA A 63 -7.18 2.88 -3.91
N LEU A 64 -6.07 2.87 -3.17
CA LEU A 64 -6.04 2.33 -1.80
C LEU A 64 -6.71 3.24 -0.78
N ASP A 65 -6.88 4.52 -1.12
CA ASP A 65 -7.65 5.47 -0.31
C ASP A 65 -9.13 5.03 -0.19
N PHE A 66 -9.71 4.48 -1.25
CA PHE A 66 -11.08 4.00 -1.28
C PHE A 66 -11.22 2.75 -0.41
N VAL A 67 -10.25 1.83 -0.51
CA VAL A 67 -10.18 0.65 0.37
C VAL A 67 -10.08 1.12 1.82
N ALA A 68 -9.22 2.09 2.09
CA ALA A 68 -9.00 2.63 3.41
C ALA A 68 -10.23 3.32 4.00
N HIS A 69 -10.92 4.16 3.22
CA HIS A 69 -12.15 4.83 3.65
C HIS A 69 -13.26 3.86 4.07
N ASN A 70 -13.31 2.67 3.44
CA ASN A 70 -14.35 1.69 3.71
C ASN A 70 -13.96 0.68 4.79
N LEU A 71 -12.67 0.38 4.93
CA LEU A 71 -12.21 -0.72 5.80
C LEU A 71 -11.48 -0.24 7.06
N LEU A 72 -10.87 0.94 7.06
CA LEU A 72 -10.01 1.42 8.15
C LEU A 72 -10.73 2.34 9.15
N ARG A 73 -12.06 2.27 9.24
CA ARG A 73 -12.81 3.11 10.18
C ARG A 73 -12.77 2.47 11.56
N THR A 74 -12.19 3.17 12.52
CA THR A 74 -12.25 2.80 13.93
C THR A 74 -13.22 3.73 14.66
N GLU A 75 -13.74 3.27 15.80
CA GLU A 75 -14.33 4.19 16.78
C GLU A 75 -13.23 4.56 17.80
N ASP A 76 -13.40 5.69 18.49
CA ASP A 76 -12.46 6.21 19.52
C ASP A 76 -11.14 6.83 19.00
N ASP A 77 -10.12 6.91 19.86
CA ASP A 77 -8.79 7.53 19.62
C ASP A 77 -7.78 6.55 18.97
N ASP A 78 -8.27 5.43 18.46
CA ASP A 78 -7.48 4.41 17.79
C ASP A 78 -7.14 4.84 16.34
N ALA A 79 -6.10 4.25 15.77
CA ALA A 79 -5.74 4.46 14.37
C ALA A 79 -5.46 3.14 13.67
N LEU A 80 -6.20 2.86 12.60
CA LEU A 80 -5.94 1.72 11.73
C LEU A 80 -5.13 2.15 10.51
N ILE A 81 -4.07 1.39 10.24
CA ILE A 81 -3.04 1.67 9.25
C ILE A 81 -2.80 0.40 8.45
N LEU A 82 -2.72 0.54 7.13
CA LEU A 82 -2.37 -0.53 6.22
C LEU A 82 -0.96 -0.30 5.68
N LEU A 83 -0.12 -1.33 5.78
CA LEU A 83 1.27 -1.30 5.33
C LEU A 83 1.52 -2.32 4.22
N ASP A 84 2.55 -2.10 3.41
CA ASP A 84 3.10 -3.13 2.51
C ASP A 84 3.96 -4.15 3.27
N ALA A 85 4.46 -5.15 2.54
CA ALA A 85 5.30 -6.21 3.10
C ALA A 85 6.64 -5.71 3.67
N GLU A 86 7.08 -4.50 3.30
CA GLU A 86 8.27 -3.86 3.85
C GLU A 86 7.96 -2.92 5.03
N GLY A 87 6.69 -2.82 5.44
CA GLY A 87 6.25 -1.95 6.53
C GLY A 87 6.14 -0.47 6.14
N LYS A 88 5.95 -0.15 4.86
CA LYS A 88 5.67 1.22 4.41
C LYS A 88 4.18 1.48 4.37
N VAL A 89 3.78 2.72 4.64
CA VAL A 89 2.37 3.10 4.74
C VAL A 89 1.69 3.11 3.38
N LEU A 90 0.71 2.23 3.19
CA LEU A 90 -0.17 2.21 2.02
C LEU A 90 -1.40 3.09 2.24
N ALA A 91 -1.97 3.04 3.44
CA ALA A 91 -3.07 3.89 3.84
C ALA A 91 -3.16 4.03 5.37
N ALA A 92 -3.75 5.12 5.84
CA ALA A 92 -4.01 5.37 7.25
C ALA A 92 -5.20 6.33 7.37
N GLU A 93 -5.98 6.24 8.45
CA GLU A 93 -7.13 7.13 8.64
C GLU A 93 -6.75 8.63 8.63
N ASP A 94 -5.64 8.99 9.28
CA ASP A 94 -5.11 10.37 9.27
C ASP A 94 -4.62 10.83 7.89
N LEU A 95 -4.13 9.89 7.06
CA LEU A 95 -3.76 10.19 5.67
C LEU A 95 -4.98 10.57 4.82
N LEU A 96 -6.16 10.02 5.15
CA LEU A 96 -7.41 10.36 4.46
C LEU A 96 -7.93 11.76 4.82
N ARG A 97 -7.54 12.27 6.00
CA ARG A 97 -7.98 13.58 6.53
C ARG A 97 -6.96 14.71 6.32
N SER A 98 -5.75 14.38 5.87
CA SER A 98 -4.64 15.30 5.67
C SER A 98 -4.75 16.07 4.33
N ASP A 99 -4.12 17.25 4.25
CA ASP A 99 -3.91 17.91 2.97
C ASP A 99 -2.99 17.11 2.04
N THR A 100 -3.03 17.41 0.74
CA THR A 100 -2.30 16.67 -0.32
C THR A 100 -0.80 16.65 -0.13
N THR A 101 -0.21 17.69 0.48
CA THR A 101 1.24 17.78 0.68
C THR A 101 1.69 16.86 1.82
N ALA A 102 0.99 16.86 2.95
CA ALA A 102 1.30 15.96 4.06
C ALA A 102 0.91 14.50 3.76
N LYS A 103 -0.08 14.25 2.89
CA LYS A 103 -0.41 12.91 2.37
C LYS A 103 0.76 12.32 1.57
N ARG A 104 1.34 13.10 0.66
CA ARG A 104 2.52 12.72 -0.16
C ARG A 104 3.75 12.35 0.64
N VAL A 105 4.04 13.11 1.70
CA VAL A 105 5.25 12.88 2.52
C VAL A 105 5.15 11.59 3.33
N LYS A 106 3.93 11.17 3.67
CA LYS A 106 3.66 10.04 4.56
C LYS A 106 3.30 8.77 3.79
N ALA A 107 2.72 8.87 2.59
CA ALA A 107 2.44 7.73 1.73
C ALA A 107 3.76 7.05 1.30
N LEU A 108 3.79 5.72 1.39
CA LEU A 108 4.95 4.88 1.13
C LEU A 108 6.19 5.17 2.00
N ALA A 109 6.04 5.96 3.06
CA ALA A 109 7.08 6.14 4.06
C ALA A 109 7.14 4.93 5.00
N PRO A 110 8.32 4.53 5.52
CA PRO A 110 8.41 3.48 6.53
C PRO A 110 7.61 3.85 7.79
N PHE A 111 6.82 2.91 8.30
CA PHE A 111 6.08 3.08 9.55
C PHE A 111 6.96 2.77 10.77
N GLY A 112 6.88 3.61 11.80
CA GLY A 112 7.63 3.45 13.05
C GLY A 112 9.15 3.45 12.90
N ASP A 113 9.84 2.89 13.89
CA ASP A 113 11.28 2.65 13.86
C ASP A 113 11.62 1.25 13.33
N GLU A 114 12.92 0.94 13.25
CA GLU A 114 13.35 -0.36 12.74
C GLU A 114 13.04 -1.53 13.66
N ALA A 115 12.95 -1.29 14.98
CA ALA A 115 12.63 -2.34 15.93
C ALA A 115 11.16 -2.79 15.76
N LEU A 116 10.25 -1.83 15.54
CA LEU A 116 8.87 -2.14 15.23
C LEU A 116 8.73 -2.88 13.90
N ARG A 117 9.43 -2.43 12.86
CA ARG A 117 9.42 -3.14 11.56
C ARG A 117 10.06 -4.53 11.61
N ALA A 118 11.02 -4.74 12.51
CA ALA A 118 11.55 -6.09 12.76
C ALA A 118 10.49 -7.00 13.36
N ALA A 119 9.70 -6.51 14.33
CA ALA A 119 8.61 -7.28 14.91
C ALA A 119 7.59 -7.74 13.85
N PHE A 120 7.24 -6.87 12.88
CA PHE A 120 6.35 -7.25 11.78
C PHE A 120 6.89 -8.35 10.87
N ARG A 121 8.22 -8.51 10.78
CA ARG A 121 8.85 -9.55 9.95
C ARG A 121 9.01 -10.85 10.70
N ASP A 122 9.25 -10.76 12.00
CA ASP A 122 9.58 -11.92 12.84
C ASP A 122 8.32 -12.67 13.27
N ASP A 123 7.17 -11.97 13.37
CA ASP A 123 5.88 -12.54 13.77
C ASP A 123 4.79 -12.32 12.70
N GLU A 124 3.91 -13.31 12.51
CA GLU A 124 2.73 -13.18 11.62
C GLU A 124 1.60 -12.35 12.27
N VAL A 125 1.47 -12.43 13.60
CA VAL A 125 0.48 -11.69 14.39
C VAL A 125 1.12 -11.32 15.72
N GLY A 126 0.90 -10.09 16.19
CA GLY A 126 1.52 -9.68 17.45
C GLY A 126 1.02 -8.35 18.00
N ALA A 127 1.58 -7.99 19.16
CA ALA A 127 1.38 -6.69 19.79
C ALA A 127 2.68 -6.18 20.42
N VAL A 128 3.00 -4.90 20.20
CA VAL A 128 4.21 -4.25 20.70
C VAL A 128 3.84 -2.95 21.42
N ALA A 129 4.21 -2.84 22.70
CA ALA A 129 4.12 -1.58 23.43
C ALA A 129 5.25 -0.63 22.97
N THR A 130 4.93 0.63 22.70
CA THR A 130 5.89 1.62 22.21
C THR A 130 5.63 3.01 22.76
N ARG A 131 6.62 3.88 22.59
CA ARG A 131 6.53 5.33 22.79
C ARG A 131 6.98 6.12 21.57
N ALA A 132 7.10 5.46 20.42
CA ALA A 132 7.67 6.03 19.20
C ALA A 132 6.91 7.27 18.70
N PHE A 133 5.62 7.41 19.05
CA PHE A 133 4.78 8.53 18.63
C PHE A 133 4.55 9.56 19.74
N GLY A 134 5.41 9.58 20.77
CA GLY A 134 5.42 10.62 21.82
C GLY A 134 4.47 10.40 22.99
N ARG A 135 3.69 9.31 22.98
CA ARG A 135 2.84 8.83 24.07
C ARG A 135 2.96 7.31 24.21
N ALA A 136 2.52 6.74 25.33
CA ALA A 136 2.49 5.29 25.50
C ALA A 136 1.34 4.68 24.67
N GLU A 137 1.70 3.75 23.78
CA GLU A 137 0.78 3.10 22.85
C GLU A 137 1.05 1.61 22.77
N ILE A 138 0.02 0.86 22.39
CA ILE A 138 0.12 -0.53 22.00
C ILE A 138 -0.17 -0.61 20.50
N ILE A 139 0.71 -1.31 19.78
CA ILE A 139 0.58 -1.57 18.35
C ILE A 139 0.27 -3.03 18.16
N ALA A 140 -0.97 -3.35 17.78
CA ALA A 140 -1.36 -4.69 17.37
C ALA A 140 -1.27 -4.81 15.85
N PHE A 141 -0.87 -5.97 15.34
CA PHE A 141 -0.72 -6.20 13.91
C PHE A 141 -1.06 -7.63 13.48
N ASP A 142 -1.47 -7.76 12.22
CA ASP A 142 -1.77 -9.03 11.54
C ASP A 142 -1.39 -8.91 10.05
N HIS A 143 -1.01 -10.01 9.42
CA HIS A 143 -0.67 -10.08 8.00
C HIS A 143 -1.89 -10.46 7.14
N ILE A 144 -2.06 -9.76 6.02
CA ILE A 144 -3.10 -10.00 5.04
C ILE A 144 -2.54 -10.82 3.87
N ASP A 145 -2.88 -12.10 3.86
CA ASP A 145 -2.58 -12.99 2.75
C ASP A 145 -3.52 -12.78 1.54
N PRO A 146 -3.05 -13.05 0.31
CA PRO A 146 -1.69 -13.47 -0.05
C PRO A 146 -0.76 -12.28 -0.38
N LEU A 147 -1.17 -11.05 -0.09
CA LEU A 147 -0.45 -9.83 -0.50
C LEU A 147 0.78 -9.55 0.38
N GLY A 148 0.88 -10.19 1.55
CA GLY A 148 1.93 -9.93 2.53
C GLY A 148 1.81 -8.54 3.15
N TRP A 149 0.64 -7.91 3.05
CA TRP A 149 0.40 -6.61 3.66
C TRP A 149 0.20 -6.75 5.16
N ILE A 150 0.40 -5.66 5.89
CA ILE A 150 0.28 -5.68 7.35
C ILE A 150 -0.82 -4.72 7.75
N LEU A 151 -1.83 -5.22 8.46
CA LEU A 151 -2.84 -4.39 9.12
C LEU A 151 -2.34 -4.05 10.52
N VAL A 152 -2.32 -2.76 10.84
CA VAL A 152 -1.81 -2.24 12.11
C VAL A 152 -2.88 -1.43 12.80
N LEU A 153 -3.15 -1.74 14.06
CA LEU A 153 -3.94 -0.94 14.99
C LEU A 153 -3.01 -0.28 16.00
N VAL A 154 -3.07 1.05 16.08
CA VAL A 154 -2.40 1.83 17.12
C VAL A 154 -3.46 2.29 18.11
N ALA A 155 -3.32 1.89 19.37
CA ALA A 155 -4.21 2.27 20.44
C ALA A 155 -3.41 2.87 21.61
N PRO A 156 -3.99 3.81 22.39
CA PRO A 156 -3.40 4.24 23.65
C PRO A 156 -3.14 3.05 24.58
N ASP A 157 -2.00 3.04 25.29
CA ASP A 157 -1.76 2.06 26.34
C ASP A 157 -2.55 2.46 27.59
N PRO A 158 -3.62 1.73 27.98
CA PRO A 158 -4.45 2.10 29.13
C PRO A 158 -3.69 1.98 30.47
N ASP A 159 -2.61 1.20 30.51
CA ASP A 159 -1.76 1.00 31.68
C ASP A 159 -0.46 1.82 31.60
N GLY A 160 -0.30 2.64 30.56
CA GLY A 160 0.84 3.54 30.36
C GLY A 160 0.83 4.71 31.37
N PRO A 161 1.99 5.10 31.93
CA PRO A 161 2.08 6.24 32.86
C PRO A 161 1.91 7.60 32.19
#